data_AF-A0A368KRK4-F1
#
_entry.id   AF-A0A368KRK4-F1
#
_cell.length_a   1.000
_cell.length_b   1.000
_cell.length_c   1.000
_cell.angle_alpha   90.00
_cell.angle_beta   90.00
_cell.angle_gamma   90.00
#
_symmetry.space_group_name_H-M   'P 1'
#
loop_
_entity.id
_entity.type
_entity.pdbx_description
1 polymer ?
#
loop_
_entity_poly.entity_id
_entity_poly.type
_entity_poly.pdbx_seq_one_letter_code
_entity_poly.pdbx_strand_id
1 'polypeptide(L)'
;MISAPDDFMDYFDAVYCLNLDRRPDRWRDFTDGLPADWPFKRPIRVSAIDGKKVPSPDFFTSGNAAWGCLRGHTRLIEDALNNGLRRILLLEDDAKFLPGFTQKTRDFLNAIPDGTDWDMLYLGGQHLKVLKTPPEQVNESVYRPYNVNRTHAFAVNVERFGRTLYKWLHRFNDWRHLHHIDHHLGRLHQQQSHRIYCPPKWLVGQREGRSNINGRVFEMPRFWPAADTTSKQNIDNDPFFAILGLHSSGSSALSGLCYHLGLHVGNKLVGYYGNNPDKSCGFEAISLMRIGEEVAKLRDKERKIPADRIEHKLRWFINQKRREARRRGTFAGGKYPQLCVCGDALKAVCGDRLRVIASDRPLEESVASIQRREKSLDDEGLRAHQEWLHYEKEALIASLPPEHVLRVDYSELLEQPLLVARRIQTFIGLDSSSDAIDKAVNFINPSCRHVTA
;
A
#
# COMPACT_ATOMS: atom_id res chain seq x y z
N MET A 1 -5.05 -43.04 10.96
CA MET A 1 -3.66 -42.99 11.48
C MET A 1 -2.77 -42.55 10.33
N ILE A 2 -2.25 -41.32 10.39
CA ILE A 2 -1.30 -40.81 9.40
C ILE A 2 0.07 -41.37 9.82
N SER A 3 0.69 -42.16 8.95
CA SER A 3 2.05 -42.65 9.10
C SER A 3 3.04 -41.47 9.11
N ALA A 4 3.94 -41.47 10.10
CA ALA A 4 5.16 -40.67 10.27
C ALA A 4 5.26 -39.27 9.58
N PRO A 5 5.50 -38.17 10.34
CA PRO A 5 5.58 -36.79 9.82
C PRO A 5 6.71 -36.44 8.84
N ASP A 6 7.57 -37.40 8.45
CA ASP A 6 8.87 -37.08 7.84
C ASP A 6 8.96 -37.25 6.32
N ASP A 7 7.93 -37.81 5.67
CA ASP A 7 7.93 -38.00 4.21
C ASP A 7 6.92 -37.11 3.48
N PHE A 8 7.44 -36.04 2.87
CA PHE A 8 6.68 -35.12 2.02
C PHE A 8 6.50 -35.64 0.59
N MET A 9 7.02 -36.82 0.24
CA MET A 9 6.97 -37.34 -1.13
C MET A 9 5.54 -37.42 -1.68
N ASP A 10 4.55 -37.75 -0.84
CA ASP A 10 3.13 -37.83 -1.21
C ASP A 10 2.31 -36.59 -0.80
N TYR A 11 2.96 -35.50 -0.38
CA TYR A 11 2.26 -34.26 -0.06
C TYR A 11 1.51 -33.71 -1.27
N PHE A 12 2.18 -33.68 -2.43
CA PHE A 12 1.58 -33.37 -3.73
C PHE A 12 1.40 -34.67 -4.53
N ASP A 13 0.21 -34.86 -5.09
CA ASP A 13 -0.05 -36.03 -5.94
C ASP A 13 0.74 -35.93 -7.25
N ALA A 14 0.97 -34.70 -7.74
CA ALA A 14 1.85 -34.41 -8.87
C ALA A 14 2.61 -33.08 -8.70
N VAL A 15 3.83 -33.06 -9.23
CA VAL A 15 4.63 -31.84 -9.41
C VAL A 15 4.84 -31.65 -10.90
N TYR A 16 4.37 -30.54 -11.46
CA TYR A 16 4.51 -30.21 -12.87
C TYR A 16 5.49 -29.07 -13.09
N CYS A 17 6.26 -29.12 -14.17
CA CYS A 17 7.08 -28.01 -14.63
C CYS A 17 6.75 -27.69 -16.09
N LEU A 18 6.21 -26.49 -16.35
CA LEU A 18 5.96 -25.99 -17.69
C LEU A 18 7.28 -25.54 -18.35
N ASN A 19 7.56 -26.07 -19.53
CA ASN A 19 8.71 -25.68 -20.35
C ASN A 19 8.32 -25.64 -21.83
N LEU A 20 8.81 -24.65 -22.57
CA LEU A 20 8.63 -24.61 -24.02
C LEU A 20 9.52 -25.65 -24.70
N ASP A 21 8.98 -26.44 -25.62
CA ASP A 21 9.77 -27.48 -26.33
C ASP A 21 11.00 -26.94 -27.05
N ARG A 22 10.93 -25.70 -27.54
CA ARG A 22 12.07 -24.99 -28.15
C ARG A 22 13.10 -24.43 -27.16
N ARG A 23 12.97 -24.71 -25.85
CA ARG A 23 13.88 -24.27 -24.78
C ARG A 23 14.42 -25.45 -23.97
N PRO A 24 15.13 -26.40 -24.60
CA PRO A 24 15.78 -27.50 -23.88
C PRO A 24 16.87 -27.00 -22.92
N ASP A 25 17.47 -25.84 -23.21
CA ASP A 25 18.42 -25.14 -22.34
C ASP A 25 17.81 -24.83 -20.97
N ARG A 26 16.60 -24.23 -20.94
CA ARG A 26 15.91 -23.90 -19.69
C ARG A 26 15.48 -25.14 -18.91
N TRP A 27 15.09 -26.19 -19.62
CA TRP A 27 14.74 -27.46 -18.98
C TRP A 27 15.95 -28.05 -18.25
N ARG A 28 17.12 -28.08 -18.92
CA ARG A 28 18.37 -28.52 -18.30
C ARG A 28 18.76 -27.66 -17.10
N ASP A 29 18.71 -26.33 -17.23
CA ASP A 29 18.99 -25.40 -16.12
C ASP A 29 18.06 -25.59 -14.91
N PHE A 30 16.81 -25.95 -15.16
CA PHE A 30 15.83 -26.25 -14.11
C PHE A 30 16.16 -27.58 -13.43
N THR A 31 16.40 -28.65 -14.21
CA THR A 31 16.72 -29.98 -13.65
C THR A 31 18.02 -29.99 -12.88
N ASP A 32 19.06 -29.33 -13.42
CA ASP A 32 20.38 -29.22 -12.78
C ASP A 32 20.31 -28.34 -11.52
N GLY A 33 19.33 -27.44 -11.44
CA GLY A 33 19.07 -26.58 -10.30
C GLY A 33 18.17 -27.18 -9.22
N LEU A 34 17.63 -28.39 -9.40
CA LEU A 34 16.83 -29.04 -8.37
C LEU A 34 17.71 -29.41 -7.16
N PRO A 35 17.25 -29.12 -5.92
CA PRO A 35 17.92 -29.61 -4.73
C PRO A 35 18.14 -31.13 -4.77
N ALA A 36 19.32 -31.58 -4.35
CA ALA A 36 19.65 -32.99 -4.28
C ALA A 36 18.69 -33.75 -3.35
N ASP A 37 18.27 -33.11 -2.27
CA ASP A 37 17.36 -33.58 -1.23
C ASP A 37 15.89 -33.18 -1.47
N TRP A 38 15.50 -32.95 -2.73
CA TRP A 38 14.15 -32.55 -3.12
C TRP A 38 13.03 -33.34 -2.37
N PRO A 39 12.08 -32.67 -1.68
CA PRO A 39 11.19 -33.33 -0.73
C PRO A 39 9.93 -33.97 -1.34
N PHE A 40 9.68 -33.79 -2.65
CA PHE A 40 8.43 -34.21 -3.30
C PHE A 40 8.69 -35.20 -4.43
N LYS A 41 7.63 -35.71 -5.07
CA LYS A 41 7.76 -36.37 -6.38
C LYS A 41 8.58 -35.53 -7.36
N ARG A 42 9.38 -36.20 -8.19
CA ARG A 42 10.20 -35.53 -9.21
C ARG A 42 9.31 -34.73 -10.16
N PRO A 43 9.69 -33.49 -10.53
CA PRO A 43 8.90 -32.68 -11.45
C PRO A 43 8.70 -33.37 -12.80
N ILE A 44 7.45 -33.46 -13.24
CA ILE A 44 7.04 -33.92 -14.56
C ILE A 44 7.14 -32.73 -15.52
N ARG A 45 7.98 -32.86 -16.55
CA ARG A 45 8.06 -31.87 -17.63
C ARG A 45 6.76 -31.89 -18.42
N VAL A 46 6.18 -30.71 -18.64
CA VAL A 46 4.98 -30.55 -19.47
C VAL A 46 5.26 -29.49 -20.54
N SER A 47 4.98 -29.84 -21.80
CA SER A 47 5.15 -28.94 -22.94
C SER A 47 4.22 -27.72 -22.82
N ALA A 48 4.81 -26.54 -22.63
CA ALA A 48 4.09 -25.28 -22.55
C ALA A 48 3.53 -24.87 -23.93
N ILE A 49 2.42 -24.13 -23.92
CA ILE A 49 1.82 -23.59 -25.14
C ILE A 49 2.70 -22.46 -25.68
N ASP A 50 3.25 -22.64 -26.89
CA ASP A 50 4.08 -21.62 -27.54
C ASP A 50 3.20 -20.53 -28.17
N GLY A 51 3.16 -19.36 -27.55
CA GLY A 51 2.45 -18.19 -28.08
C GLY A 51 2.95 -17.72 -29.45
N LYS A 52 4.12 -18.16 -29.91
CA LYS A 52 4.53 -17.92 -31.31
C LYS A 52 3.70 -18.71 -32.32
N LYS A 53 3.13 -19.84 -31.90
CA LYS A 53 2.35 -20.75 -32.75
C LYS A 53 0.84 -20.66 -32.49
N VAL A 54 0.46 -20.29 -31.25
CA VAL A 54 -0.95 -20.19 -30.83
C VAL A 54 -1.32 -18.73 -30.58
N PRO A 55 -2.10 -18.09 -31.46
CA PRO A 55 -2.55 -16.72 -31.25
C PRO A 55 -3.51 -16.61 -30.08
N SER A 56 -3.53 -15.44 -29.43
CA SER A 56 -4.54 -15.12 -28.43
C SER A 56 -5.83 -14.64 -29.10
N PRO A 57 -7.01 -14.92 -28.52
CA PRO A 57 -8.27 -14.30 -28.94
C PRO A 57 -8.24 -12.77 -28.80
N ASP A 58 -9.10 -12.08 -29.55
CA ASP A 58 -9.15 -10.61 -29.62
C ASP A 58 -9.34 -9.92 -28.26
N PHE A 59 -10.09 -10.53 -27.34
CA PHE A 59 -10.31 -9.96 -26.01
C PHE A 59 -9.05 -10.00 -25.12
N PHE A 60 -8.06 -10.83 -25.46
CA PHE A 60 -6.85 -11.02 -24.65
C PHE A 60 -5.71 -10.14 -25.17
N THR A 61 -5.55 -8.97 -24.56
CA THR A 61 -4.66 -7.90 -25.04
C THR A 61 -3.23 -7.96 -24.51
N SER A 62 -2.87 -9.00 -23.74
CA SER A 62 -1.54 -9.15 -23.13
C SER A 62 -0.52 -9.87 -24.01
N GLY A 63 -0.91 -10.22 -25.24
CA GLY A 63 -0.08 -10.87 -26.24
C GLY A 63 -0.04 -12.40 -26.11
N ASN A 64 0.34 -13.06 -27.22
CA ASN A 64 0.25 -14.51 -27.37
C ASN A 64 1.10 -15.29 -26.36
N ALA A 65 2.25 -14.75 -25.93
CA ALA A 65 3.09 -15.44 -24.95
C ALA A 65 2.43 -15.51 -23.56
N ALA A 66 1.74 -14.44 -23.14
CA ALA A 66 0.96 -14.45 -21.90
C ALA A 66 -0.26 -15.36 -22.02
N TRP A 67 -0.85 -15.45 -23.22
CA TRP A 67 -1.92 -16.41 -23.52
C TRP A 67 -1.44 -17.86 -23.40
N GLY A 68 -0.26 -18.18 -23.95
CA GLY A 68 0.34 -19.50 -23.82
C GLY A 68 0.59 -19.89 -22.36
N CYS A 69 1.06 -18.95 -21.53
CA CYS A 69 1.20 -19.14 -20.09
C CYS A 69 -0.15 -19.44 -19.41
N LEU A 70 -1.19 -18.64 -19.68
CA LEU A 70 -2.55 -18.89 -19.17
C LEU A 70 -3.04 -20.30 -19.57
N ARG A 71 -2.94 -20.65 -20.85
CA ARG A 71 -3.42 -21.93 -21.37
C ARG A 71 -2.65 -23.12 -20.80
N GLY A 72 -1.34 -22.99 -20.60
CA GLY A 72 -0.52 -24.01 -19.97
C GLY A 72 -0.98 -24.33 -18.53
N HIS A 73 -1.16 -23.30 -17.71
CA HIS A 73 -1.64 -23.47 -16.33
C HIS A 73 -3.09 -23.96 -16.28
N THR A 74 -3.98 -23.42 -17.11
CA THR A 74 -5.36 -23.90 -17.20
C THR A 74 -5.43 -25.38 -17.56
N ARG A 75 -4.65 -25.85 -18.55
CA ARG A 75 -4.62 -27.26 -18.94
C ARG A 75 -4.18 -28.16 -17.77
N LEU A 76 -3.17 -27.76 -17.01
CA LEU A 76 -2.74 -28.55 -15.84
C LEU A 76 -3.80 -28.64 -14.75
N ILE A 77 -4.61 -27.59 -14.56
CA ILE A 77 -5.75 -27.61 -13.65
C ILE A 77 -6.85 -28.54 -14.18
N GLU A 78 -7.14 -28.52 -15.48
CA GLU A 78 -8.08 -29.44 -16.14
C GLU A 78 -7.63 -30.90 -15.99
N ASP A 79 -6.36 -31.18 -16.28
CA ASP A 79 -5.77 -32.51 -16.15
C ASP A 79 -5.89 -33.00 -14.70
N ALA A 80 -5.55 -32.16 -13.72
CA ALA A 80 -5.64 -32.53 -12.31
C ALA A 80 -7.09 -32.81 -11.86
N LEU A 81 -8.06 -32.02 -12.33
CA LEU A 81 -9.48 -32.24 -12.04
C LEU A 81 -10.00 -33.55 -12.65
N ASN A 82 -9.63 -33.86 -13.89
CA ASN A 82 -10.06 -35.09 -14.58
C ASN A 82 -9.41 -36.35 -14.00
N ASN A 83 -8.18 -36.24 -13.49
CA ASN A 83 -7.47 -37.36 -12.88
C ASN A 83 -7.72 -37.49 -11.36
N GLY A 84 -8.62 -36.69 -10.79
CA GLY A 84 -8.95 -36.75 -9.36
C GLY A 84 -7.76 -36.45 -8.44
N LEU A 85 -6.80 -35.64 -8.89
CA LEU A 85 -5.67 -35.23 -8.05
C LEU A 85 -6.19 -34.29 -6.95
N ARG A 86 -5.66 -34.43 -5.74
CA ARG A 86 -6.04 -33.61 -4.58
C ARG A 86 -5.19 -32.36 -4.49
N ARG A 87 -3.87 -32.49 -4.62
CA ARG A 87 -2.93 -31.36 -4.49
C ARG A 87 -1.84 -31.45 -5.54
N ILE A 88 -1.59 -30.33 -6.23
CA ILE A 88 -0.55 -30.24 -7.26
C ILE A 88 0.39 -29.06 -6.98
N LEU A 89 1.67 -29.24 -7.29
CA LEU A 89 2.65 -28.16 -7.34
C LEU A 89 2.94 -27.80 -8.81
N LEU A 90 2.81 -26.53 -9.15
CA LEU A 90 3.00 -25.97 -10.49
C LEU A 90 4.26 -25.11 -10.50
N LEU A 91 5.20 -25.46 -11.38
CA LEU A 91 6.46 -24.78 -11.59
C LEU A 91 6.57 -24.30 -13.05
N GLU A 92 7.34 -23.24 -13.26
CA GLU A 92 7.85 -22.86 -14.58
C GLU A 92 9.35 -23.14 -14.64
N ASP A 93 9.90 -23.31 -15.84
CA ASP A 93 11.32 -23.59 -16.10
C ASP A 93 12.29 -22.43 -15.77
N ASP A 94 11.81 -21.29 -15.23
CA ASP A 94 12.65 -20.28 -14.57
C ASP A 94 12.63 -20.33 -13.04
N ALA A 95 12.00 -21.33 -12.42
CA ALA A 95 12.08 -21.52 -10.98
C ALA A 95 13.53 -21.73 -10.51
N LYS A 96 13.97 -20.94 -9.51
CA LYS A 96 15.27 -21.09 -8.85
C LYS A 96 15.08 -21.27 -7.35
N PHE A 97 15.60 -22.37 -6.82
CA PHE A 97 15.38 -22.78 -5.44
C PHE A 97 16.41 -22.15 -4.49
N LEU A 98 15.95 -21.68 -3.34
CA LEU A 98 16.80 -21.12 -2.30
C LEU A 98 17.67 -22.22 -1.65
N PRO A 99 18.89 -21.94 -1.17
CA PRO A 99 19.62 -22.86 -0.31
C PRO A 99 18.81 -23.27 0.93
N GLY A 100 18.81 -24.58 1.21
CA GLY A 100 17.98 -25.19 2.25
C GLY A 100 16.49 -25.25 1.90
N PHE A 101 16.14 -25.23 0.60
CA PHE A 101 14.76 -25.27 0.10
C PHE A 101 13.93 -26.37 0.78
N THR A 102 14.48 -27.58 0.85
CA THR A 102 13.82 -28.77 1.38
C THR A 102 13.33 -28.55 2.80
N GLN A 103 14.23 -28.25 3.74
CA GLN A 103 13.86 -28.00 5.14
C GLN A 103 12.88 -26.84 5.28
N LYS A 104 13.18 -25.69 4.65
CA LYS A 104 12.33 -24.49 4.77
C LYS A 104 10.93 -24.70 4.20
N THR A 105 10.79 -25.53 3.17
CA THR A 105 9.48 -25.86 2.60
C THR A 105 8.72 -26.79 3.54
N ARG A 106 9.38 -27.79 4.16
CA ARG A 106 8.75 -28.64 5.18
C ARG A 106 8.27 -27.81 6.37
N ASP A 107 9.11 -26.90 6.86
CA ASP A 107 8.77 -25.99 7.97
C ASP A 107 7.54 -25.14 7.63
N PHE A 108 7.52 -24.56 6.41
CA PHE A 108 6.39 -23.79 5.92
C PHE A 108 5.10 -24.63 5.85
N LEU A 109 5.16 -25.81 5.23
CA LEU A 109 3.99 -26.66 5.04
C LEU A 109 3.44 -27.22 6.36
N ASN A 110 4.32 -27.56 7.31
CA ASN A 110 3.94 -28.00 8.66
C ASN A 110 3.32 -26.88 9.49
N ALA A 111 3.67 -25.62 9.20
CA ALA A 111 3.15 -24.46 9.90
C ALA A 111 1.80 -23.95 9.34
N ILE A 112 1.29 -24.52 8.24
CA ILE A 112 -0.01 -24.11 7.69
C ILE A 112 -1.12 -24.48 8.70
N PRO A 113 -2.01 -23.53 9.06
CA PRO A 113 -3.12 -23.82 9.94
C PRO A 113 -3.96 -24.99 9.43
N ASP A 114 -4.37 -25.88 10.34
CA ASP A 114 -5.21 -27.04 10.04
C ASP A 114 -4.60 -27.99 8.96
N GLY A 115 -3.26 -27.97 8.81
CA GLY A 115 -2.49 -28.86 7.96
C GLY A 115 -2.69 -28.63 6.47
N THR A 116 -3.56 -29.43 5.84
CA THR A 116 -3.82 -29.38 4.39
C THR A 116 -5.00 -28.48 4.01
N ASP A 117 -5.59 -27.75 4.96
CA ASP A 117 -6.76 -26.91 4.74
C ASP A 117 -6.43 -25.54 4.13
N TRP A 118 -5.83 -25.56 2.94
CA TRP A 118 -5.48 -24.38 2.16
C TRP A 118 -6.02 -24.51 0.72
N ASP A 119 -6.24 -23.37 0.04
CA ASP A 119 -6.71 -23.30 -1.34
C ASP A 119 -5.56 -23.21 -2.34
N MET A 120 -4.63 -22.30 -2.07
CA MET A 120 -3.42 -22.09 -2.87
C MET A 120 -2.22 -21.75 -1.99
N LEU A 121 -1.04 -22.19 -2.40
CA LEU A 121 0.23 -21.81 -1.77
C LEU A 121 1.15 -21.15 -2.79
N TYR A 122 1.84 -20.08 -2.41
CA TYR A 122 2.88 -19.48 -3.23
C TYR A 122 4.25 -19.74 -2.60
N LEU A 123 5.09 -20.55 -3.24
CA LEU A 123 6.48 -20.77 -2.83
C LEU A 123 7.41 -19.71 -3.45
N GLY A 124 7.02 -19.17 -4.59
CA GLY A 124 7.68 -18.07 -5.26
C GLY A 124 6.65 -17.09 -5.84
N GLY A 125 6.97 -15.80 -5.78
CA GLY A 125 6.08 -14.78 -6.30
C GLY A 125 6.62 -13.37 -6.11
N GLN A 126 5.78 -12.39 -6.40
CA GLN A 126 6.01 -10.97 -6.15
C GLN A 126 4.77 -10.39 -5.46
N HIS A 127 4.93 -9.86 -4.25
CA HIS A 127 3.84 -9.12 -3.63
C HIS A 127 3.59 -7.79 -4.36
N LEU A 128 2.33 -7.53 -4.72
CA LEU A 128 1.89 -6.22 -5.21
C LEU A 128 0.89 -5.59 -4.25
N LYS A 129 0.63 -4.30 -4.45
CA LYS A 129 -0.30 -3.50 -3.63
C LYS A 129 0.05 -3.49 -2.13
N VAL A 130 1.29 -3.85 -1.79
CA VAL A 130 1.83 -3.90 -0.43
C VAL A 130 1.72 -2.57 0.31
N LEU A 131 1.83 -1.46 -0.43
CA LEU A 131 1.65 -0.10 0.09
C LEU A 131 0.20 0.25 0.42
N LYS A 132 -0.76 -0.53 -0.08
CA LYS A 132 -2.19 -0.39 0.25
C LYS A 132 -2.54 -1.38 1.35
N THR A 133 -2.31 -2.66 1.09
CA THR A 133 -2.62 -3.77 1.99
C THR A 133 -1.42 -4.72 1.99
N PRO A 134 -0.60 -4.73 3.06
CA PRO A 134 0.54 -5.64 3.16
C PRO A 134 0.07 -7.09 3.39
N PRO A 135 0.94 -8.09 3.20
CA PRO A 135 0.67 -9.45 3.66
C PRO A 135 0.38 -9.48 5.16
N GLU A 136 -0.63 -10.24 5.55
CA GLU A 136 -1.01 -10.45 6.95
C GLU A 136 -0.21 -11.63 7.51
N GLN A 137 0.34 -11.48 8.71
CA GLN A 137 1.01 -12.58 9.40
C GLN A 137 -0.04 -13.50 10.03
N VAL A 138 -0.02 -14.79 9.66
CA VAL A 138 -0.90 -15.81 10.25
C VAL A 138 -0.21 -16.48 11.45
N ASN A 139 1.07 -16.79 11.28
CA ASN A 139 1.98 -17.22 12.35
C ASN A 139 3.44 -16.89 11.95
N GLU A 140 4.44 -17.40 12.69
CA GLU A 140 5.86 -17.10 12.43
C GLU A 140 6.34 -17.55 11.03
N SER A 141 5.76 -18.63 10.50
CA SER A 141 6.18 -19.26 9.25
C SER A 141 5.17 -19.10 8.11
N VAL A 142 4.00 -18.52 8.36
CA VAL A 142 2.91 -18.42 7.38
C VAL A 142 2.34 -17.01 7.31
N TYR A 143 2.23 -16.51 6.09
CA TYR A 143 1.61 -15.24 5.75
C TYR A 143 0.45 -15.44 4.79
N ARG A 144 -0.56 -14.59 4.91
CA ARG A 144 -1.66 -14.46 3.96
C ARG A 144 -1.42 -13.25 3.06
N PRO A 145 -1.11 -13.42 1.77
CA PRO A 145 -0.83 -12.29 0.90
C PRO A 145 -2.13 -11.61 0.43
N TYR A 146 -2.08 -10.29 0.25
CA TYR A 146 -3.17 -9.54 -0.37
C TYR A 146 -3.21 -9.67 -1.90
N ASN A 147 -2.03 -9.67 -2.53
CA ASN A 147 -1.90 -9.82 -3.97
C ASN A 147 -0.50 -10.35 -4.30
N VAL A 148 -0.45 -11.41 -5.11
CA VAL A 148 0.80 -12.06 -5.56
C VAL A 148 0.75 -12.15 -7.08
N ASN A 149 1.81 -11.67 -7.72
CA ASN A 149 2.08 -11.86 -9.14
C ASN A 149 3.26 -12.82 -9.35
N ARG A 150 3.49 -13.20 -10.63
CA ARG A 150 4.36 -14.30 -11.08
C ARG A 150 3.81 -15.67 -10.70
N THR A 151 3.86 -16.60 -11.65
CA THR A 151 3.32 -17.97 -11.54
C THR A 151 4.41 -19.03 -11.57
N HIS A 152 5.66 -18.66 -11.34
CA HIS A 152 6.81 -19.57 -11.49
C HIS A 152 6.86 -20.68 -10.45
N ALA A 153 6.21 -20.52 -9.29
CA ALA A 153 6.09 -21.58 -8.29
C ALA A 153 4.89 -21.39 -7.33
N PHE A 154 3.80 -22.11 -7.59
CA PHE A 154 2.63 -22.13 -6.72
C PHE A 154 1.96 -23.50 -6.68
N ALA A 155 1.24 -23.81 -5.62
CA ALA A 155 0.48 -25.04 -5.46
C ALA A 155 -1.02 -24.76 -5.40
N VAL A 156 -1.82 -25.75 -5.80
CA VAL A 156 -3.29 -25.71 -5.77
C VAL A 156 -3.80 -26.94 -5.05
N ASN A 157 -4.70 -26.74 -4.10
CA ASN A 157 -5.52 -27.80 -3.55
C ASN A 157 -6.68 -28.01 -4.51
N VAL A 158 -6.52 -28.95 -5.43
CA VAL A 158 -7.43 -29.20 -6.54
C VAL A 158 -8.75 -29.78 -6.03
N GLU A 159 -8.70 -30.69 -5.06
CA GLU A 159 -9.90 -31.28 -4.43
C GLU A 159 -10.80 -30.19 -3.83
N ARG A 160 -10.22 -29.23 -3.10
CA ARG A 160 -10.97 -28.14 -2.47
C ARG A 160 -11.29 -26.99 -3.41
N PHE A 161 -10.31 -26.55 -4.20
CA PHE A 161 -10.30 -25.25 -4.86
C PHE A 161 -10.21 -25.32 -6.38
N GLY A 162 -9.87 -26.47 -6.96
CA GLY A 162 -9.62 -26.62 -8.39
C GLY A 162 -10.77 -26.15 -9.26
N ARG A 163 -12.02 -26.48 -8.89
CA ARG A 163 -13.23 -26.04 -9.61
C ARG A 163 -13.43 -24.52 -9.55
N THR A 164 -13.19 -23.91 -8.38
CA THR A 164 -13.32 -22.46 -8.19
C THR A 164 -12.26 -21.71 -8.97
N LEU A 165 -11.00 -22.16 -8.89
CA LEU A 165 -9.89 -21.61 -9.65
C LEU A 165 -10.11 -21.73 -11.16
N TYR A 166 -10.54 -22.90 -11.63
CA TYR A 166 -10.87 -23.15 -13.02
C TYR A 166 -11.93 -22.17 -13.54
N LYS A 167 -13.05 -22.05 -12.82
CA LYS A 167 -14.12 -21.10 -13.16
C LYS A 167 -13.61 -19.66 -13.16
N TRP A 168 -12.76 -19.28 -12.21
CA TRP A 168 -12.18 -17.94 -12.15
C TRP A 168 -11.35 -17.61 -13.40
N LEU A 169 -10.47 -18.52 -13.81
CA LEU A 169 -9.62 -18.34 -15.00
C LEU A 169 -10.45 -18.20 -16.30
N HIS A 170 -11.66 -18.77 -16.34
CA HIS A 170 -12.58 -18.72 -17.49
C HIS A 170 -13.57 -17.54 -17.46
N ARG A 171 -13.44 -16.58 -16.53
CA ARG A 171 -14.24 -15.36 -16.56
C ARG A 171 -13.74 -14.39 -17.62
N PHE A 172 -14.04 -14.68 -18.88
CA PHE A 172 -13.52 -13.94 -20.04
C PHE A 172 -13.86 -12.43 -20.01
N ASN A 173 -15.04 -12.07 -19.52
CA ASN A 173 -15.48 -10.68 -19.39
C ASN A 173 -14.72 -9.89 -18.30
N ASP A 174 -14.01 -10.57 -17.39
CA ASP A 174 -13.30 -9.90 -16.30
C ASP A 174 -11.88 -9.49 -16.70
N TRP A 175 -11.33 -9.98 -17.82
CA TRP A 175 -9.96 -9.68 -18.23
C TRP A 175 -9.79 -8.19 -18.52
N ARG A 176 -8.74 -7.60 -17.96
CA ARG A 176 -8.43 -6.18 -18.15
C ARG A 176 -7.27 -6.03 -19.13
N HIS A 177 -7.19 -4.85 -19.73
CA HIS A 177 -6.13 -4.51 -20.68
C HIS A 177 -4.74 -4.80 -20.09
N LEU A 178 -3.90 -5.53 -20.84
CA LEU A 178 -2.53 -5.95 -20.47
C LEU A 178 -2.41 -6.82 -19.19
N HIS A 179 -3.50 -7.42 -18.71
CA HIS A 179 -3.44 -8.38 -17.60
C HIS A 179 -2.98 -9.77 -18.04
N HIS A 180 -1.96 -10.31 -17.37
CA HIS A 180 -1.54 -11.70 -17.52
C HIS A 180 -2.27 -12.59 -16.49
N ILE A 181 -2.07 -13.91 -16.53
CA ILE A 181 -2.66 -14.85 -15.56
C ILE A 181 -2.42 -14.44 -14.11
N ASP A 182 -1.21 -14.02 -13.79
CA ASP A 182 -0.82 -13.62 -12.43
C ASP A 182 -1.58 -12.37 -11.95
N HIS A 183 -1.88 -11.41 -12.83
CA HIS A 183 -2.74 -10.27 -12.51
C HIS A 183 -4.19 -10.69 -12.24
N HIS A 184 -4.66 -11.71 -12.97
CA HIS A 184 -6.01 -12.26 -12.81
C HIS A 184 -6.15 -13.02 -11.50
N LEU A 185 -5.17 -13.87 -11.16
CA LEU A 185 -5.04 -14.53 -9.86
C LEU A 185 -4.87 -13.52 -8.72
N GLY A 186 -4.04 -12.50 -8.92
CA GLY A 186 -3.86 -11.43 -7.96
C GLY A 186 -5.19 -10.75 -7.56
N ARG A 187 -6.16 -10.62 -8.47
CA ARG A 187 -7.50 -10.10 -8.14
C ARG A 187 -8.36 -11.09 -7.36
N LEU A 188 -8.22 -12.40 -7.60
CA LEU A 188 -8.84 -13.43 -6.78
C LEU A 188 -8.34 -13.31 -5.33
N HIS A 189 -7.02 -13.14 -5.15
CA HIS A 189 -6.43 -13.00 -3.81
C HIS A 189 -6.94 -11.75 -3.08
N GLN A 190 -7.13 -10.64 -3.81
CA GLN A 190 -7.64 -9.39 -3.23
C GLN A 190 -9.02 -9.52 -2.59
N GLN A 191 -9.81 -10.54 -2.96
CA GLN A 191 -11.12 -10.79 -2.35
C GLN A 191 -11.02 -11.28 -0.90
N GLN A 192 -9.87 -11.82 -0.50
CA GLN A 192 -9.63 -12.35 0.85
C GLN A 192 -10.70 -13.38 1.32
N SER A 193 -11.35 -14.07 0.38
CA SER A 193 -12.35 -15.12 0.62
C SER A 193 -11.76 -16.54 0.59
N HIS A 194 -10.48 -16.69 0.27
CA HIS A 194 -9.81 -17.98 0.05
C HIS A 194 -8.55 -18.11 0.91
N ARG A 195 -8.24 -19.34 1.33
CA ARG A 195 -7.10 -19.69 2.19
C ARG A 195 -5.83 -19.77 1.36
N ILE A 196 -5.27 -18.60 1.06
CA ILE A 196 -4.08 -18.44 0.23
C ILE A 196 -2.93 -18.07 1.14
N TYR A 197 -1.83 -18.82 1.07
CA TYR A 197 -0.70 -18.63 1.96
C TYR A 197 0.64 -18.57 1.22
N CYS A 198 1.62 -17.93 1.86
CA CYS A 198 3.00 -17.86 1.42
C CYS A 198 3.96 -17.87 2.63
N PRO A 199 5.21 -18.32 2.46
CA PRO A 199 6.22 -18.27 3.50
C PRO A 199 6.66 -16.82 3.80
N PRO A 200 7.30 -16.55 4.96
CA PRO A 200 7.86 -15.24 5.30
C PRO A 200 8.80 -14.72 4.21
N LYS A 201 9.64 -15.60 3.66
CA LYS A 201 10.58 -15.32 2.56
C LYS A 201 10.30 -16.28 1.41
N TRP A 202 10.35 -15.78 0.17
CA TRP A 202 10.19 -16.63 -1.01
C TRP A 202 11.22 -17.75 -1.02
N LEU A 203 10.74 -18.98 -1.21
CA LEU A 203 11.55 -20.19 -1.29
C LEU A 203 12.01 -20.46 -2.73
N VAL A 204 11.30 -19.88 -3.70
CA VAL A 204 11.60 -19.98 -5.13
C VAL A 204 11.68 -18.59 -5.77
N GLY A 205 12.85 -18.25 -6.29
CA GLY A 205 13.10 -17.07 -7.11
C GLY A 205 12.89 -17.34 -8.60
N GLN A 206 13.13 -16.33 -9.42
CA GLN A 206 13.10 -16.44 -10.89
C GLN A 206 14.52 -16.34 -11.48
N ARG A 207 14.82 -17.17 -12.48
CA ARG A 207 16.10 -17.18 -13.21
C ARG A 207 16.40 -15.83 -13.87
N GLU A 208 17.69 -15.52 -13.96
CA GLU A 208 18.26 -14.51 -14.83
C GLU A 208 18.00 -14.77 -16.33
N GLY A 209 18.19 -13.74 -17.14
CA GLY A 209 18.02 -13.77 -18.59
C GLY A 209 16.70 -13.20 -19.09
N ARG A 210 16.43 -13.40 -20.38
CA ARG A 210 15.32 -12.77 -21.10
C ARG A 210 13.99 -13.51 -20.90
N SER A 211 12.97 -12.83 -20.39
CA SER A 211 11.61 -13.36 -20.27
C SER A 211 11.03 -13.68 -21.65
N ASN A 212 10.51 -14.91 -21.83
CA ASN A 212 9.78 -15.28 -23.04
C ASN A 212 8.37 -14.69 -23.12
N ILE A 213 7.88 -14.06 -22.04
CA ILE A 213 6.54 -13.45 -21.97
C ILE A 213 6.62 -11.95 -22.29
N ASN A 214 7.45 -11.19 -21.56
CA ASN A 214 7.50 -9.72 -21.70
C ASN A 214 8.85 -9.19 -22.21
N GLY A 215 9.81 -10.07 -22.54
CA GLY A 215 11.07 -9.68 -23.15
C GLY A 215 12.08 -8.98 -22.23
N ARG A 216 11.76 -8.73 -20.95
CA ARG A 216 12.70 -8.10 -19.99
C ARG A 216 13.90 -9.02 -19.73
N VAL A 217 15.08 -8.42 -19.58
CA VAL A 217 16.34 -9.11 -19.27
C VAL A 217 16.69 -8.86 -17.80
N PHE A 218 17.14 -9.89 -17.09
CA PHE A 218 17.62 -9.80 -15.72
C PHE A 218 19.05 -10.34 -15.64
N GLU A 219 19.92 -9.69 -14.87
CA GLU A 219 21.34 -10.06 -14.76
C GLU A 219 21.62 -11.08 -13.62
N MET A 220 20.70 -11.22 -12.67
CA MET A 220 20.80 -12.14 -11.53
C MET A 220 19.46 -12.81 -11.20
N PRO A 221 19.47 -14.00 -10.54
CA PRO A 221 18.26 -14.61 -10.01
C PRO A 221 17.52 -13.65 -9.08
N ARG A 222 16.20 -13.49 -9.29
CA ARG A 222 15.40 -12.51 -8.57
C ARG A 222 14.55 -13.16 -7.49
N PHE A 223 14.88 -12.83 -6.24
CA PHE A 223 13.97 -12.96 -5.10
C PHE A 223 13.33 -11.60 -4.85
N TRP A 224 12.00 -11.53 -4.93
CA TRP A 224 11.26 -10.30 -4.67
C TRP A 224 11.21 -9.99 -3.17
N PRO A 225 10.83 -8.76 -2.75
CA PRO A 225 10.65 -8.45 -1.34
C PRO A 225 9.76 -9.47 -0.62
N ALA A 226 10.21 -9.89 0.55
CA ALA A 226 9.65 -10.98 1.35
C ALA A 226 8.39 -10.52 2.12
N ALA A 227 7.51 -11.46 2.49
CA ALA A 227 6.29 -11.17 3.24
C ALA A 227 6.58 -10.58 4.62
N ASP A 228 7.58 -11.09 5.34
CA ASP A 228 7.98 -10.61 6.67
C ASP A 228 8.49 -9.16 6.65
N THR A 229 9.33 -8.80 5.69
CA THR A 229 9.82 -7.43 5.49
C THR A 229 8.72 -6.47 5.05
N THR A 230 7.76 -6.97 4.28
CA THR A 230 6.64 -6.19 3.75
C THR A 230 5.52 -5.99 4.77
N SER A 231 5.28 -6.98 5.63
CA SER A 231 4.25 -7.01 6.67
C SER A 231 4.64 -6.22 7.92
N LYS A 232 5.93 -6.24 8.30
CA LYS A 232 6.47 -5.54 9.49
C LYS A 232 6.40 -4.02 9.45
N GLN A 233 5.67 -3.43 8.51
CA GLN A 233 5.26 -2.03 8.59
C GLN A 233 4.03 -1.88 9.51
N ASN A 234 4.17 -2.19 10.81
CA ASN A 234 3.17 -1.79 11.82
C ASN A 234 3.26 -0.27 12.00
N ILE A 235 2.64 0.44 11.06
CA ILE A 235 2.56 1.89 10.98
C ILE A 235 1.45 2.45 11.87
N ASP A 236 0.55 1.61 12.39
CA ASP A 236 -0.57 2.08 13.20
C ASP A 236 -0.08 2.73 14.51
N ASN A 237 1.12 2.34 14.97
CA ASN A 237 1.82 2.94 16.10
C ASN A 237 2.58 4.24 15.78
N ASP A 238 2.77 4.61 14.52
CA ASP A 238 3.48 5.85 14.17
C ASP A 238 2.58 7.06 14.46
N PRO A 239 3.11 8.17 15.02
CA PRO A 239 2.31 9.37 15.21
C PRO A 239 1.87 9.96 13.86
N PHE A 240 0.69 10.58 13.87
CA PHE A 240 0.20 11.40 12.77
C PHE A 240 -0.07 12.81 13.26
N PHE A 241 0.55 13.80 12.62
CA PHE A 241 0.45 15.21 12.96
C PHE A 241 -0.61 15.91 12.09
N ALA A 242 -1.79 16.12 12.65
CA ALA A 242 -2.85 16.90 12.02
C ALA A 242 -2.57 18.39 12.23
N ILE A 243 -2.34 19.12 11.13
CA ILE A 243 -2.15 20.56 11.17
C ILE A 243 -3.52 21.21 10.95
N LEU A 244 -4.06 21.78 12.01
CA LEU A 244 -5.42 22.32 12.05
C LEU A 244 -5.41 23.83 11.94
N GLY A 245 -6.38 24.37 11.21
CA GLY A 245 -6.63 25.79 11.14
C GLY A 245 -7.71 26.09 10.14
N LEU A 246 -8.43 27.18 10.39
CA LEU A 246 -9.48 27.67 9.50
C LEU A 246 -8.89 28.06 8.15
N HIS A 247 -9.74 28.28 7.16
CA HIS A 247 -9.30 28.97 5.95
C HIS A 247 -8.74 30.35 6.32
N SER A 248 -7.63 30.74 5.70
CA SER A 248 -6.99 32.05 5.96
C SER A 248 -6.59 32.31 7.43
N SER A 249 -6.30 31.27 8.22
CA SER A 249 -5.87 31.38 9.63
C SER A 249 -4.34 31.30 9.85
N GLY A 250 -3.55 31.22 8.79
CA GLY A 250 -2.11 30.99 8.88
C GLY A 250 -1.68 29.52 8.78
N SER A 251 -2.62 28.58 8.68
CA SER A 251 -2.33 27.13 8.62
C SER A 251 -1.42 26.71 7.46
N SER A 252 -1.42 27.44 6.33
CA SER A 252 -0.47 27.19 5.23
C SER A 252 0.97 27.58 5.59
N ALA A 253 1.16 28.73 6.28
CA ALA A 253 2.48 29.17 6.73
C ALA A 253 3.03 28.21 7.80
N LEU A 254 2.19 27.84 8.76
CA LEU A 254 2.50 26.84 9.78
C LEU A 254 2.87 25.48 9.16
N SER A 255 2.11 25.01 8.17
CA SER A 255 2.40 23.76 7.48
C SER A 255 3.67 23.82 6.63
N GLY A 256 4.00 24.98 6.05
CA GLY A 256 5.26 25.17 5.34
C GLY A 256 6.47 25.10 6.26
N LEU A 257 6.39 25.76 7.42
CA LEU A 257 7.41 25.67 8.45
C LEU A 257 7.58 24.21 8.93
N CYS A 258 6.49 23.48 9.20
CA CYS A 258 6.58 22.05 9.54
C CYS A 258 7.22 21.20 8.43
N TYR A 259 6.87 21.46 7.17
CA TYR A 259 7.43 20.74 6.01
C TYR A 259 8.93 20.95 5.88
N HIS A 260 9.40 22.20 5.97
CA HIS A 260 10.83 22.52 5.86
C HIS A 260 11.65 22.00 7.05
N LEU A 261 11.04 21.89 8.24
CA LEU A 261 11.65 21.17 9.38
C LEU A 261 11.77 19.65 9.15
N GLY A 262 11.10 19.10 8.15
CA GLY A 262 11.21 17.70 7.74
C GLY A 262 9.95 16.86 7.95
N LEU A 263 8.83 17.43 8.40
CA LEU A 263 7.56 16.71 8.52
C LEU A 263 7.01 16.33 7.14
N HIS A 264 6.68 15.05 6.94
CA HIS A 264 6.16 14.58 5.66
C HIS A 264 4.65 14.80 5.54
N VAL A 265 4.25 15.92 4.92
CA VAL A 265 2.84 16.26 4.68
C VAL A 265 2.30 15.75 3.32
N GLY A 266 3.17 15.34 2.40
CA GLY A 266 2.77 14.69 1.14
C GLY A 266 3.77 14.82 -0.01
N ASN A 267 3.63 13.95 -1.03
CA ASN A 267 4.51 13.93 -2.22
C ASN A 267 4.09 14.90 -3.33
N LYS A 268 2.82 15.31 -3.36
CA LYS A 268 2.25 16.26 -4.33
C LYS A 268 1.40 17.25 -3.57
N LEU A 269 1.91 18.47 -3.45
CA LEU A 269 1.32 19.53 -2.64
C LEU A 269 0.71 20.61 -3.54
N VAL A 270 -0.44 21.11 -3.12
CA VAL A 270 -1.20 22.16 -3.80
C VAL A 270 -1.71 23.18 -2.78
N GLY A 271 -2.45 24.16 -3.27
CA GLY A 271 -3.21 25.11 -2.48
C GLY A 271 -3.45 26.40 -3.27
N TYR A 272 -4.18 27.33 -2.65
CA TYR A 272 -4.54 28.61 -3.26
C TYR A 272 -3.34 29.38 -3.83
N TYR A 273 -2.21 29.39 -3.11
CA TYR A 273 -1.03 30.18 -3.48
C TYR A 273 -0.13 29.51 -4.54
N GLY A 274 -0.32 28.22 -4.81
CA GLY A 274 0.51 27.48 -5.76
C GLY A 274 0.86 26.06 -5.31
N ASN A 275 1.80 25.46 -6.02
CA ASN A 275 2.22 24.06 -5.87
C ASN A 275 3.74 23.89 -5.71
N ASN A 276 4.49 24.98 -5.47
CA ASN A 276 5.93 24.95 -5.27
C ASN A 276 6.25 25.12 -3.78
N PRO A 277 6.61 24.05 -3.05
CA PRO A 277 6.86 24.10 -1.61
C PRO A 277 7.95 25.09 -1.20
N ASP A 278 8.93 25.35 -2.07
CA ASP A 278 10.06 26.24 -1.75
C ASP A 278 9.78 27.72 -2.06
N LYS A 279 8.60 28.04 -2.63
CA LYS A 279 8.23 29.42 -3.00
C LYS A 279 6.82 29.79 -2.55
N SER A 280 5.83 29.03 -3.00
CA SER A 280 4.43 29.34 -2.80
C SER A 280 3.58 28.07 -2.88
N CYS A 281 3.06 27.62 -1.74
CA CYS A 281 2.27 26.40 -1.61
C CYS A 281 1.29 26.49 -0.43
N GLY A 282 0.14 25.82 -0.54
CA GLY A 282 -0.77 25.63 0.60
C GLY A 282 -0.42 24.44 1.49
N PHE A 283 0.54 23.60 1.06
CA PHE A 283 0.95 22.34 1.69
C PHE A 283 -0.18 21.32 1.84
N GLU A 284 -1.13 21.35 0.91
CA GLU A 284 -2.28 20.47 0.90
C GLU A 284 -1.97 19.28 0.01
N ALA A 285 -1.92 18.07 0.59
CA ALA A 285 -1.76 16.87 -0.21
C ALA A 285 -3.00 16.71 -1.10
N ILE A 286 -2.82 16.53 -2.42
CA ILE A 286 -3.94 16.40 -3.38
C ILE A 286 -4.97 15.35 -2.94
N SER A 287 -4.51 14.23 -2.38
CA SER A 287 -5.39 13.17 -1.88
C SER A 287 -6.21 13.60 -0.67
N LEU A 288 -5.65 14.42 0.23
CA LEU A 288 -6.37 14.94 1.40
C LEU A 288 -7.34 16.05 1.01
N MET A 289 -6.94 16.96 0.11
CA MET A 289 -7.81 17.99 -0.45
C MET A 289 -9.07 17.35 -1.07
N ARG A 290 -8.91 16.29 -1.87
CA ARG A 290 -10.04 15.55 -2.44
C ARG A 290 -10.98 14.94 -1.39
N ILE A 291 -10.41 14.42 -0.28
CA ILE A 291 -11.22 13.91 0.83
C ILE A 291 -11.97 15.07 1.48
N GLY A 292 -11.29 16.18 1.78
CA GLY A 292 -11.90 17.35 2.40
C GLY A 292 -13.02 17.96 1.56
N GLU A 293 -12.83 18.13 0.26
CA GLU A 293 -13.87 18.63 -0.67
C GLU A 293 -15.09 17.69 -0.80
N GLU A 294 -14.93 16.40 -0.51
CA GLU A 294 -16.04 15.44 -0.43
C GLU A 294 -16.72 15.49 0.94
N VAL A 295 -15.96 15.77 2.01
CA VAL A 295 -16.48 15.95 3.37
C VAL A 295 -17.32 17.20 3.47
N ALA A 296 -16.80 18.34 3.03
CA ALA A 296 -17.49 19.63 3.04
C ALA A 296 -16.76 20.62 2.13
N LYS A 297 -17.50 21.26 1.23
CA LYS A 297 -16.98 22.35 0.41
C LYS A 297 -16.95 23.65 1.21
N LEU A 298 -16.22 24.63 0.70
CA LEU A 298 -16.29 25.99 1.23
C LEU A 298 -17.75 26.48 1.24
N ARG A 299 -18.22 27.01 2.36
CA ARG A 299 -19.61 27.44 2.68
C ARG A 299 -20.57 26.34 3.16
N ASP A 300 -20.18 25.07 3.12
CA ASP A 300 -20.97 24.02 3.79
C ASP A 300 -20.92 24.20 5.31
N LYS A 301 -22.03 23.92 6.01
CA LYS A 301 -22.15 24.06 7.47
C LYS A 301 -22.28 22.71 8.18
N GLU A 302 -22.04 21.63 7.43
CA GLU A 302 -22.19 20.25 7.87
C GLU A 302 -21.38 19.33 6.95
N ARG A 303 -21.15 18.10 7.42
CA ARG A 303 -20.52 17.03 6.63
C ARG A 303 -21.49 16.48 5.60
N LYS A 304 -21.04 16.31 4.36
CA LYS A 304 -21.83 15.80 3.22
C LYS A 304 -21.73 14.30 3.01
N ILE A 305 -20.86 13.62 3.76
CA ILE A 305 -20.73 12.15 3.74
C ILE A 305 -20.78 11.56 5.16
N PRO A 306 -21.25 10.30 5.31
CA PRO A 306 -21.32 9.61 6.60
C PRO A 306 -19.96 9.42 7.29
N ALA A 307 -19.95 9.37 8.62
CA ALA A 307 -18.74 9.35 9.45
C ALA A 307 -17.83 8.12 9.18
N ASP A 308 -18.41 6.93 9.00
CA ASP A 308 -17.70 5.70 8.66
C ASP A 308 -16.94 5.82 7.33
N ARG A 309 -17.53 6.53 6.36
CA ARG A 309 -16.90 6.81 5.07
C ARG A 309 -15.73 7.79 5.20
N ILE A 310 -15.85 8.80 6.07
CA ILE A 310 -14.76 9.73 6.40
C ILE A 310 -13.61 8.96 7.04
N GLU A 311 -13.91 8.16 8.06
CA GLU A 311 -12.94 7.32 8.76
C GLU A 311 -12.19 6.41 7.80
N HIS A 312 -12.91 5.67 6.94
CA HIS A 312 -12.28 4.77 5.97
C HIS A 312 -11.30 5.51 5.03
N LYS A 313 -11.70 6.68 4.53
CA LYS A 313 -10.87 7.50 3.63
C LYS A 313 -9.65 8.08 4.35
N LEU A 314 -9.83 8.60 5.57
CA LEU A 314 -8.73 9.11 6.38
C LEU A 314 -7.78 8.01 6.83
N ARG A 315 -8.29 6.83 7.22
CA ARG A 315 -7.49 5.64 7.52
C ARG A 315 -6.55 5.31 6.38
N TRP A 316 -7.08 5.31 5.15
CA TRP A 316 -6.28 5.09 3.96
C TRP A 316 -5.21 6.19 3.77
N PHE A 317 -5.60 7.45 3.84
CA PHE A 317 -4.68 8.58 3.68
C PHE A 317 -3.55 8.57 4.72
N ILE A 318 -3.89 8.48 6.01
CA ILE A 318 -2.97 8.51 7.14
C ILE A 318 -1.98 7.35 7.06
N ASN A 319 -2.45 6.15 6.79
CA ASN A 319 -1.59 4.97 6.69
C ASN A 319 -0.67 5.05 5.48
N GLN A 320 -1.11 5.65 4.36
CA GLN A 320 -0.19 5.96 3.27
C GLN A 320 0.89 6.97 3.68
N LYS A 321 0.54 8.03 4.42
CA LYS A 321 1.51 9.04 4.88
C LYS A 321 2.52 8.49 5.88
N ARG A 322 2.09 7.68 6.84
CA ARG A 322 2.99 6.98 7.77
C ARG A 322 4.02 6.12 7.02
N ARG A 323 3.58 5.36 6.00
CA ARG A 323 4.48 4.55 5.14
C ARG A 323 5.45 5.39 4.31
N GLU A 324 5.03 6.55 3.83
CA GLU A 324 5.88 7.48 3.07
C GLU A 324 6.92 8.13 3.99
N ALA A 325 6.49 8.60 5.17
CA ALA A 325 7.32 9.26 6.16
C ALA A 325 8.39 8.32 6.74
N ARG A 326 8.00 7.10 7.12
CA ARG A 326 8.93 6.08 7.65
C ARG A 326 10.05 5.75 6.67
N ARG A 327 9.75 5.67 5.37
CA ARG A 327 10.77 5.46 4.31
C ARG A 327 11.76 6.63 4.18
N ARG A 328 11.37 7.82 4.62
CA ARG A 328 12.20 9.03 4.65
C ARG A 328 12.88 9.24 6.01
N GLY A 329 12.65 8.36 6.99
CA GLY A 329 13.15 8.54 8.37
C GLY A 329 12.52 9.70 9.11
N THR A 330 11.26 10.04 8.82
CA THR A 330 10.53 11.15 9.44
C THR A 330 9.10 10.76 9.84
N PHE A 331 8.31 11.71 10.33
CA PHE A 331 6.92 11.55 10.75
C PHE A 331 5.92 12.06 9.72
N ALA A 332 4.71 11.51 9.78
CA ALA A 332 3.63 11.81 8.86
C ALA A 332 2.77 12.98 9.37
N GLY A 333 2.38 13.86 8.47
CA GLY A 333 1.41 14.91 8.75
C GLY A 333 0.39 15.11 7.64
N GLY A 334 -0.56 16.00 7.90
CA GLY A 334 -1.52 16.44 6.90
C GLY A 334 -2.17 17.76 7.29
N LYS A 335 -2.33 18.63 6.30
CA LYS A 335 -3.02 19.91 6.44
C LYS A 335 -4.11 20.02 5.40
N TYR A 336 -5.31 20.31 5.86
CA TYR A 336 -6.42 20.81 5.06
C TYR A 336 -7.50 21.37 6.01
N PRO A 337 -8.14 22.51 5.75
CA PRO A 337 -9.06 23.14 6.72
C PRO A 337 -10.19 22.22 7.20
N GLN A 338 -10.71 21.36 6.32
CA GLN A 338 -11.76 20.39 6.64
C GLN A 338 -11.31 19.27 7.59
N LEU A 339 -10.01 19.17 7.92
CA LEU A 339 -9.60 18.29 9.03
C LEU A 339 -10.21 18.72 10.37
N CYS A 340 -10.54 20.00 10.55
CA CYS A 340 -11.20 20.49 11.77
C CYS A 340 -12.51 19.74 12.05
N VAL A 341 -13.28 19.38 11.00
CA VAL A 341 -14.57 18.70 11.11
C VAL A 341 -14.48 17.17 11.03
N CYS A 342 -13.24 16.65 11.03
CA CYS A 342 -12.94 15.22 10.95
C CYS A 342 -12.45 14.63 12.28
N GLY A 343 -12.66 15.31 13.41
CA GLY A 343 -12.07 14.94 14.70
C GLY A 343 -12.33 13.51 15.15
N ASP A 344 -13.57 13.02 15.02
CA ASP A 344 -13.90 11.64 15.39
C ASP A 344 -13.19 10.61 14.51
N ALA A 345 -13.14 10.86 13.20
CA ALA A 345 -12.42 10.01 12.27
C ALA A 345 -10.90 10.03 12.53
N LEU A 346 -10.32 11.18 12.88
CA LEU A 346 -8.91 11.28 13.26
C LEU A 346 -8.62 10.46 14.52
N LYS A 347 -9.47 10.56 15.56
CA LYS A 347 -9.33 9.78 16.79
C LYS A 347 -9.51 8.28 16.54
N ALA A 348 -10.51 7.88 15.75
CA ALA A 348 -10.77 6.47 15.42
C ALA A 348 -9.64 5.82 14.59
N VAL A 349 -8.91 6.61 13.81
CA VAL A 349 -7.77 6.12 13.01
C VAL A 349 -6.48 6.09 13.80
N CYS A 350 -6.21 7.14 14.58
CA CYS A 350 -4.90 7.35 15.19
C CYS A 350 -4.83 6.92 16.67
N GLY A 351 -5.96 6.84 17.38
CA GLY A 351 -5.99 6.65 18.83
C GLY A 351 -5.06 7.63 19.54
N ASP A 352 -4.29 7.13 20.50
CA ASP A 352 -3.32 7.91 21.29
C ASP A 352 -2.11 8.40 20.49
N ARG A 353 -1.99 8.03 19.22
CA ARG A 353 -0.92 8.47 18.30
C ARG A 353 -1.31 9.71 17.50
N LEU A 354 -2.51 10.28 17.71
CA LEU A 354 -2.87 11.57 17.13
C LEU A 354 -2.08 12.69 17.81
N ARG A 355 -1.49 13.58 17.02
CA ARG A 355 -0.90 14.83 17.47
C ARG A 355 -1.50 15.98 16.68
N VAL A 356 -1.80 17.09 17.33
CA VAL A 356 -2.40 18.27 16.72
C VAL A 356 -1.43 19.44 16.80
N ILE A 357 -1.19 20.10 15.67
CA ILE A 357 -0.51 21.40 15.61
C ILE A 357 -1.54 22.40 15.10
N ALA A 358 -2.07 23.24 15.99
CA ALA A 358 -3.18 24.13 15.71
C ALA A 358 -2.69 25.56 15.47
N SER A 359 -3.07 26.13 14.32
CA SER A 359 -2.93 27.56 14.03
C SER A 359 -4.03 28.31 14.77
N ASP A 360 -3.64 29.25 15.62
CA ASP A 360 -4.54 30.14 16.31
C ASP A 360 -4.44 31.55 15.74
N ARG A 361 -5.59 32.02 15.27
CA ARG A 361 -5.81 33.37 14.81
C ARG A 361 -7.22 33.74 15.24
N PRO A 362 -7.48 34.96 15.72
CA PRO A 362 -8.84 35.38 16.03
C PRO A 362 -9.81 35.06 14.89
N LEU A 363 -10.98 34.52 15.24
CA LEU A 363 -11.98 34.08 14.25
C LEU A 363 -12.34 35.21 13.29
N GLU A 364 -12.59 36.41 13.83
CA GLU A 364 -12.95 37.60 13.06
C GLU A 364 -11.88 37.99 12.04
N GLU A 365 -10.60 37.93 12.41
CA GLU A 365 -9.52 38.17 11.45
C GLU A 365 -9.47 37.13 10.34
N SER A 366 -9.73 35.86 10.66
CA SER A 366 -9.75 34.77 9.68
C SER A 366 -10.94 34.91 8.73
N VAL A 367 -12.11 35.31 9.23
CA VAL A 367 -13.31 35.62 8.45
C VAL A 367 -13.07 36.82 7.52
N ALA A 368 -12.59 37.95 8.05
CA ALA A 368 -12.28 39.13 7.24
C ALA A 368 -11.22 38.84 6.16
N SER A 369 -10.25 37.97 6.48
CA SER A 369 -9.21 37.57 5.53
C SER A 369 -9.73 36.69 4.41
N ILE A 370 -10.65 35.74 4.68
CA ILE A 370 -11.21 34.89 3.62
C ILE A 370 -12.23 35.64 2.76
N GLN A 371 -13.06 36.51 3.34
CA GLN A 371 -14.04 37.31 2.59
C GLN A 371 -13.35 38.19 1.53
N ARG A 372 -12.24 38.85 1.91
CA ARG A 372 -11.41 39.62 0.96
C ARG A 372 -10.79 38.76 -0.15
N ARG A 373 -10.46 37.50 0.14
CA ARG A 373 -9.86 36.56 -0.82
C ARG A 373 -10.89 36.03 -1.83
N GLU A 374 -12.07 35.67 -1.36
CA GLU A 374 -13.10 34.99 -2.16
C GLU A 374 -13.96 35.96 -2.99
N LYS A 375 -13.92 37.28 -2.72
CA LYS A 375 -14.67 38.33 -3.44
C LYS A 375 -16.12 37.91 -3.79
N SER A 376 -16.83 37.28 -2.85
CA SER A 376 -18.14 36.66 -3.11
C SER A 376 -19.29 37.46 -2.51
N LEU A 377 -20.51 37.25 -3.02
CA LEU A 377 -21.74 37.87 -2.52
C LEU A 377 -22.33 37.19 -1.27
N ASP A 378 -21.79 36.04 -0.83
CA ASP A 378 -22.28 35.27 0.34
C ASP A 378 -21.28 35.29 1.49
N ASP A 379 -21.18 36.44 2.16
CA ASP A 379 -20.32 36.64 3.33
C ASP A 379 -20.84 35.93 4.58
N GLU A 380 -22.15 35.71 4.68
CA GLU A 380 -22.80 35.02 5.79
C GLU A 380 -22.49 33.51 5.76
N GLY A 381 -22.59 32.87 4.59
CA GLY A 381 -22.21 31.47 4.41
C GLY A 381 -20.73 31.22 4.70
N LEU A 382 -19.84 32.13 4.29
CA LEU A 382 -18.41 32.06 4.61
C LEU A 382 -18.13 32.18 6.11
N ARG A 383 -18.78 33.12 6.79
CA ARG A 383 -18.69 33.30 8.25
C ARG A 383 -19.15 32.03 8.97
N ALA A 384 -20.34 31.53 8.65
CA ALA A 384 -20.90 30.34 9.28
C ALA A 384 -20.03 29.09 9.04
N HIS A 385 -19.41 28.95 7.87
CA HIS A 385 -18.44 27.89 7.62
C HIS A 385 -17.21 28.01 8.52
N GLN A 386 -16.65 29.20 8.68
CA GLN A 386 -15.48 29.44 9.54
C GLN A 386 -15.81 29.21 11.03
N GLU A 387 -17.00 29.63 11.49
CA GLU A 387 -17.52 29.37 12.83
C GLU A 387 -17.66 27.88 13.09
N TRP A 388 -18.22 27.13 12.14
CA TRP A 388 -18.34 25.67 12.24
C TRP A 388 -16.97 24.98 12.30
N LEU A 389 -16.04 25.34 11.40
CA LEU A 389 -14.67 24.82 11.45
C LEU A 389 -13.98 25.16 12.79
N HIS A 390 -14.22 26.35 13.33
CA HIS A 390 -13.65 26.80 14.60
C HIS A 390 -14.18 26.00 15.78
N TYR A 391 -15.51 25.85 15.86
CA TYR A 391 -16.15 25.05 16.89
C TYR A 391 -15.61 23.62 16.92
N GLU A 392 -15.57 22.95 15.77
CA GLU A 392 -15.10 21.56 15.67
C GLU A 392 -13.59 21.44 15.95
N LYS A 393 -12.78 22.43 15.55
CA LYS A 393 -11.35 22.51 15.89
C LYS A 393 -11.15 22.55 17.41
N GLU A 394 -11.83 23.46 18.10
CA GLU A 394 -11.68 23.62 19.55
C GLU A 394 -12.25 22.40 20.30
N ALA A 395 -13.35 21.82 19.84
CA ALA A 395 -13.91 20.59 20.40
C ALA A 395 -12.94 19.40 20.30
N LEU A 396 -12.27 19.22 19.15
CA LEU A 396 -11.23 18.20 19.00
C LEU A 396 -10.06 18.45 19.94
N ILE A 397 -9.54 19.69 19.98
CA ILE A 397 -8.42 20.07 20.85
C ILE A 397 -8.75 19.78 22.32
N ALA A 398 -9.94 20.18 22.78
CA ALA A 398 -10.39 19.94 24.16
C ALA A 398 -10.55 18.46 24.51
N SER A 399 -10.75 17.58 23.52
CA SER A 399 -10.88 16.14 23.71
C SER A 399 -9.55 15.38 23.78
N LEU A 400 -8.42 16.04 23.55
CA LEU A 400 -7.09 15.42 23.51
C LEU A 400 -6.27 15.76 24.76
N PRO A 401 -5.33 14.88 25.18
CA PRO A 401 -4.36 15.22 26.21
C PRO A 401 -3.56 16.48 25.86
N PRO A 402 -3.26 17.37 26.82
CA PRO A 402 -2.51 18.61 26.55
C PRO A 402 -1.17 18.37 25.84
N GLU A 403 -0.45 17.30 26.18
CA GLU A 403 0.82 16.91 25.57
C GLU A 403 0.67 16.40 24.12
N HIS A 404 -0.56 16.17 23.65
CA HIS A 404 -0.86 15.81 22.26
C HIS A 404 -1.20 17.03 21.39
N VAL A 405 -1.21 18.24 21.94
CA VAL A 405 -1.60 19.47 21.24
C VAL A 405 -0.53 20.55 21.38
N LEU A 406 -0.11 21.10 20.24
CA LEU A 406 0.69 22.32 20.18
C LEU A 406 -0.14 23.43 19.53
N ARG A 407 -0.46 24.47 20.29
CA ARG A 407 -1.10 25.69 19.79
C ARG A 407 -0.03 26.71 19.38
N VAL A 408 -0.19 27.29 18.19
CA VAL A 408 0.73 28.28 17.62
C VAL A 408 -0.07 29.52 17.26
N ASP A 409 0.20 30.63 17.94
CA ASP A 409 -0.39 31.92 17.61
C ASP A 409 0.16 32.42 16.26
N TYR A 410 -0.72 32.91 15.40
CA TYR A 410 -0.36 33.37 14.06
C TYR A 410 0.54 34.61 14.09
N SER A 411 0.36 35.51 15.06
CA SER A 411 1.25 36.67 15.20
C SER A 411 2.64 36.23 15.69
N GLU A 412 2.71 35.33 16.67
CA GLU A 412 3.97 34.74 17.13
C GLU A 412 4.71 34.01 15.99
N LEU A 413 3.99 33.28 15.13
CA LEU A 413 4.57 32.62 13.96
C LEU A 413 5.26 33.62 13.02
N LEU A 414 4.70 34.82 12.83
CA LEU A 414 5.27 35.83 11.96
C LEU A 414 6.40 36.62 12.64
N GLU A 415 6.26 36.94 13.92
CA GLU A 415 7.21 37.78 14.66
C GLU A 415 8.42 37.00 15.16
N GLN A 416 8.23 35.74 15.56
CA GLN A 416 9.26 34.89 16.17
C GLN A 416 9.29 33.48 15.53
N PRO A 417 9.44 33.37 14.19
CA PRO A 417 9.38 32.09 13.49
C PRO A 417 10.42 31.07 13.98
N LEU A 418 11.60 31.52 14.41
CA LEU A 418 12.63 30.64 14.96
C LEU A 418 12.19 29.99 16.29
N LEU A 419 11.57 30.76 17.19
CA LEU A 419 11.06 30.24 18.46
C LEU A 419 9.97 29.19 18.21
N VAL A 420 9.05 29.48 17.30
CA VAL A 420 8.00 28.56 16.88
C VAL A 420 8.57 27.30 16.24
N ALA A 421 9.58 27.42 15.38
CA ALA A 421 10.27 26.29 14.77
C ALA A 421 10.89 25.35 15.82
N ARG A 422 11.57 25.90 16.83
CA ARG A 422 12.14 25.10 17.93
C ARG A 422 11.08 24.37 18.74
N ARG A 423 9.95 25.04 19.07
CA ARG A 423 8.83 24.41 19.77
C ARG A 423 8.23 23.25 18.97
N ILE A 424 8.09 23.42 17.66
CA ILE A 424 7.60 22.38 16.74
C ILE A 424 8.59 21.21 16.65
N GLN A 425 9.90 21.46 16.53
CA GLN A 425 10.91 20.40 16.55
C GLN A 425 10.80 19.53 17.81
N THR A 426 10.73 20.16 18.98
CA THR A 426 10.58 19.47 20.27
C THR A 426 9.28 18.68 20.33
N PHE A 427 8.17 19.26 19.89
CA PHE A 427 6.86 18.61 19.93
C PHE A 427 6.76 17.41 18.97
N ILE A 428 7.34 17.52 17.77
CA ILE A 428 7.34 16.42 16.79
C ILE A 428 8.41 15.38 17.15
N GLY A 429 9.50 15.78 17.81
CA GLY A 429 10.69 14.95 18.02
C GLY A 429 11.57 14.87 16.76
N LEU A 430 11.66 15.96 15.99
CA LEU A 430 12.52 16.05 14.81
C LEU A 430 13.90 16.60 15.15
N ASP A 431 14.94 15.94 14.66
CA ASP A 431 16.31 16.45 14.66
C ASP A 431 16.63 17.07 13.28
N SER A 432 16.20 18.31 13.06
CA SER A 432 16.40 19.00 11.78
C SER A 432 17.75 19.73 11.75
N SER A 433 18.44 19.69 10.60
CA SER A 433 19.68 20.42 10.38
C SER A 433 19.49 21.94 10.48
N SER A 434 20.59 22.68 10.68
CA SER A 434 20.58 24.15 10.64
C SER A 434 19.99 24.69 9.34
N ASP A 435 20.40 24.13 8.20
CA ASP A 435 19.86 24.50 6.88
C ASP A 435 18.34 24.28 6.76
N ALA A 436 17.81 23.20 7.35
CA ALA A 436 16.37 22.93 7.36
C ALA A 436 15.61 23.96 8.21
N ILE A 437 16.18 24.36 9.36
CA ILE A 437 15.62 25.40 10.22
C ILE A 437 15.64 26.75 9.52
N ASP A 438 16.77 27.12 8.91
CA ASP A 438 16.90 28.38 8.18
C ASP A 438 15.90 28.45 7.02
N LYS A 439 15.72 27.36 6.26
CA LYS A 439 14.67 27.27 5.24
C LYS A 439 13.28 27.42 5.83
N ALA A 440 12.99 26.78 6.95
CA ALA A 440 11.69 26.84 7.60
C ALA A 440 11.36 28.26 8.09
N VAL A 441 12.35 28.96 8.64
CA VAL A 441 12.23 30.34 9.11
C VAL A 441 12.09 31.31 7.93
N ASN A 442 12.95 31.18 6.91
CA ASN A 442 12.93 32.06 5.73
C ASN A 442 11.69 31.87 4.85
N PHE A 443 10.99 30.74 4.98
CA PHE A 443 9.71 30.52 4.33
C PHE A 443 8.59 31.41 4.91
N ILE A 444 8.69 31.79 6.18
CA ILE A 444 7.70 32.65 6.83
C ILE A 444 7.88 34.09 6.36
N ASN A 445 6.82 34.65 5.77
CA ASN A 445 6.79 36.00 5.27
C ASN A 445 5.79 36.88 6.05
N PRO A 446 6.28 37.76 6.96
CA PRO A 446 5.43 38.67 7.72
C PRO A 446 4.56 39.60 6.86
N SER A 447 4.99 39.93 5.63
CA SER A 447 4.24 40.81 4.72
C SER A 447 2.95 40.18 4.18
N CYS A 448 2.76 38.86 4.37
CA CYS A 448 1.52 38.17 4.00
C CYS A 448 0.39 38.33 5.02
N ARG A 449 0.57 39.10 6.11
CA ARG A 449 -0.52 39.46 7.03
C ARG A 449 -1.42 40.50 6.37
N HIS A 450 -2.53 40.04 5.79
CA HIS A 450 -3.44 40.93 5.07
C HIS A 450 -4.44 41.66 5.99
N VAL A 451 -4.75 41.18 7.21
CA VAL A 451 -5.61 41.87 8.20
C VAL A 451 -4.79 42.07 9.47
N THR A 452 -4.76 43.29 9.99
CA THR A 452 -4.39 43.62 11.37
C THR A 452 -5.63 44.16 12.06
N ALA A 453 -5.88 43.71 13.30
CA ALA A 453 -6.92 44.28 14.16
C ALA A 453 -6.68 45.77 14.40
#